data_AF-A0A9W9ZUV6-F1
#
_entry.id   AF-A0A9W9ZUV6-F1
#
_cell.length_a   1.000
_cell.length_b   1.000
_cell.length_c   1.000
_cell.angle_alpha   90.00
_cell.angle_beta   90.00
_cell.angle_gamma   90.00
#
_symmetry.space_group_name_H-M   'P 1'
#
loop_
_entity.id
_entity.type
_entity.pdbx_description
1 polymer ?
#
loop_
_entity_poly.entity_id
_entity_poly.type
_entity_poly.pdbx_seq_one_letter_code
_entity_poly.pdbx_strand_id
1 'polypeptide(L)'
;MLYNIDSSDFELCYCYIFYFPKVLDTIVDHGVVCTPDAVETLLSFFEFLTAICEKSSSGKEKLVLIVPVLIRDIIVNQERVIHLRIEAVRLTNMILGDVLKDKVDPTDSVSLAFKELEDNMEHLLVTAGDIELQAGMVEIIFRLIPCAVRHERAQEYFSTNSASQAFSDITSPEFEAGCRNFLNTLNQSQKEKQSVVSIPCYSASFGRTEVHQPRDEKIQDFWVDFNFGSKSISLFVEEKDREGNYKEGSSWETVLIKAEYVEDHRLKETKNDEVALLLKLKHAASDLVTFCTS
;
A
#
# COMPACT_ATOMS: atom_id res chain seq x y z
N MET A 1 14.12 19.27 -48.82
CA MET A 1 13.53 18.67 -50.02
C MET A 1 12.14 18.20 -49.65
N LEU A 2 11.11 18.89 -50.13
CA LEU A 2 9.72 18.48 -49.98
C LEU A 2 9.46 17.35 -50.98
N TYR A 3 9.15 16.15 -50.49
CA TYR A 3 8.60 15.09 -51.33
C TYR A 3 7.10 15.33 -51.48
N ASN A 4 6.63 15.32 -52.72
CA ASN A 4 5.21 15.20 -53.07
C ASN A 4 4.70 13.88 -52.50
N ILE A 5 3.64 13.94 -51.68
CA ILE A 5 2.94 12.76 -51.18
C ILE A 5 1.67 12.60 -52.01
N ASP A 6 1.57 11.44 -52.66
CA ASP A 6 0.44 10.99 -53.44
C ASP A 6 -0.72 10.59 -52.50
N SER A 7 -1.95 10.93 -52.86
CA SER A 7 -3.10 11.01 -51.93
C SER A 7 -3.90 9.70 -51.82
N SER A 8 -3.25 8.53 -51.83
CA SER A 8 -3.97 7.24 -51.86
C SER A 8 -3.66 6.22 -50.77
N ASP A 9 -2.78 6.50 -49.80
CA ASP A 9 -2.51 5.61 -48.66
C ASP A 9 -2.78 6.32 -47.33
N PHE A 10 -4.02 6.29 -46.86
CA PHE A 10 -4.38 6.65 -45.48
C PHE A 10 -4.54 5.39 -44.62
N GLU A 11 -3.46 4.61 -44.47
CA GLU A 11 -3.23 3.91 -43.20
C GLU A 11 -2.39 4.85 -42.34
N LEU A 12 -3.08 5.71 -41.58
CA LEU A 12 -2.45 6.56 -40.58
C LEU A 12 -1.98 5.71 -39.40
N CYS A 13 -0.84 5.05 -39.56
CA CYS A 13 -0.06 4.51 -38.44
C CYS A 13 0.65 5.66 -37.74
N TYR A 14 -0.04 6.37 -36.86
CA TYR A 14 0.61 7.30 -35.94
C TYR A 14 1.39 6.50 -34.89
N CYS A 15 2.72 6.50 -35.01
CA CYS A 15 3.62 5.99 -33.98
C CYS A 15 4.11 7.15 -33.13
N TYR A 16 3.60 7.27 -31.91
CA TYR A 16 4.15 8.20 -30.92
C TYR A 16 5.18 7.46 -30.08
N ILE A 17 6.44 7.86 -30.20
CA ILE A 17 7.50 7.40 -29.30
C ILE A 17 7.56 8.40 -28.15
N PHE A 18 6.97 8.02 -27.02
CA PHE A 18 7.07 8.83 -25.81
C PHE A 18 8.21 8.34 -24.93
N TYR A 19 8.97 9.29 -24.35
CA TYR A 19 9.93 8.96 -23.32
C TYR A 19 9.17 8.72 -22.01
N PHE A 20 9.16 7.47 -21.57
CA PHE A 20 8.26 6.97 -20.54
C PHE A 20 8.29 7.75 -19.21
N PRO A 21 9.45 8.13 -18.63
CA PRO A 21 9.49 9.02 -17.47
C PRO A 21 8.83 10.40 -17.70
N LYS A 22 9.01 11.00 -18.88
CA LYS A 22 8.41 12.31 -19.21
C LYS A 22 6.88 12.23 -19.35
N VAL A 23 6.36 11.08 -19.76
CA VAL A 23 4.90 10.85 -19.79
C VAL A 23 4.37 10.87 -18.37
N LEU A 24 5.02 10.14 -17.46
CA LEU A 24 4.61 10.13 -16.07
C LEU A 24 4.72 11.53 -15.46
N ASP A 25 5.84 12.24 -15.65
CA ASP A 25 6.03 13.63 -15.20
C ASP A 25 4.90 14.56 -15.69
N THR A 26 4.45 14.38 -16.94
CA THR A 26 3.38 15.19 -17.53
C THR A 26 2.01 14.82 -16.94
N ILE A 27 1.76 13.52 -16.73
CA ILE A 27 0.50 13.06 -16.16
C ILE A 27 0.42 13.44 -14.69
N VAL A 28 1.54 13.44 -13.95
CA VAL A 28 1.58 13.78 -12.52
C VAL A 28 1.57 15.29 -12.23
N ASP A 29 1.55 16.14 -13.25
CA ASP A 29 1.46 17.58 -13.09
C ASP A 29 0.20 17.98 -12.31
N HIS A 30 0.35 18.92 -11.36
CA HIS A 30 -0.71 19.27 -10.39
C HIS A 30 -2.02 19.71 -11.03
N GLY A 31 -1.98 20.27 -12.25
CA GLY A 31 -3.19 20.66 -13.00
C GLY A 31 -4.01 19.48 -13.55
N VAL A 32 -3.40 18.30 -13.74
CA VAL A 32 -4.00 17.15 -14.43
C VAL A 32 -4.53 16.09 -13.45
N VAL A 33 -3.78 15.77 -12.39
CA VAL A 33 -4.07 14.64 -11.46
C VAL A 33 -5.24 14.90 -10.50
N CYS A 34 -5.83 16.09 -10.48
CA CYS A 34 -6.89 16.42 -9.53
C CYS A 34 -8.30 16.04 -10.01
N THR A 35 -8.43 15.45 -11.20
CA THR A 35 -9.72 14.99 -11.73
C THR A 35 -9.92 13.50 -11.50
N PRO A 36 -11.15 13.02 -11.21
CA PRO A 36 -11.44 11.59 -11.08
C PRO A 36 -10.97 10.76 -12.29
N ASP A 37 -11.24 11.24 -13.52
CA ASP A 37 -10.86 10.56 -14.76
C ASP A 37 -9.34 10.39 -14.90
N ALA A 38 -8.56 11.39 -14.49
CA ALA A 38 -7.10 11.30 -14.51
C ALA A 38 -6.57 10.31 -13.46
N VAL A 39 -7.20 10.26 -12.27
CA VAL A 39 -6.88 9.28 -11.24
C VAL A 39 -7.18 7.87 -11.74
N GLU A 40 -8.35 7.62 -12.32
CA GLU A 40 -8.71 6.31 -12.87
C GLU A 40 -7.74 5.87 -13.97
N THR A 41 -7.38 6.79 -14.87
CA THR A 41 -6.40 6.54 -15.93
C THR A 41 -5.03 6.17 -15.37
N LEU A 42 -4.57 6.87 -14.31
CA LEU A 42 -3.32 6.56 -13.62
C LEU A 42 -3.36 5.20 -12.92
N LEU A 43 -4.48 4.84 -12.31
CA LEU A 43 -4.66 3.53 -11.68
C LEU A 43 -4.57 2.41 -12.71
N SER A 44 -5.29 2.50 -13.82
CA SER A 44 -5.18 1.53 -14.93
C SER A 44 -3.78 1.47 -15.52
N PHE A 45 -3.07 2.60 -15.55
CA PHE A 45 -1.67 2.62 -15.97
C PHE A 45 -0.78 1.87 -14.98
N PHE A 46 -0.94 2.07 -13.66
CA PHE A 46 -0.19 1.33 -12.65
C PHE A 46 -0.46 -0.16 -12.71
N GLU A 47 -1.70 -0.59 -12.93
CA GLU A 47 -2.03 -2.00 -13.16
C GLU A 47 -1.25 -2.59 -14.35
N PHE A 48 -1.15 -1.85 -15.46
CA PHE A 48 -0.34 -2.27 -16.59
C PHE A 48 1.16 -2.39 -16.24
N LEU A 49 1.71 -1.45 -15.46
CA LEU A 49 3.11 -1.53 -15.01
C LEU A 49 3.33 -2.67 -14.03
N THR A 50 2.34 -2.95 -13.19
CA THR A 50 2.34 -4.09 -12.29
C THR A 50 2.43 -5.39 -13.09
N ALA A 51 1.62 -5.52 -14.15
CA ALA A 51 1.71 -6.68 -15.04
C ALA A 51 3.08 -6.81 -15.71
N ILE A 52 3.75 -5.70 -16.07
CA ILE A 52 5.13 -5.75 -16.58
C ILE A 52 6.08 -6.33 -15.52
N CYS A 53 6.00 -5.83 -14.28
CA CYS A 53 6.84 -6.32 -13.18
C CYS A 53 6.68 -7.83 -12.93
N GLU A 54 5.45 -8.35 -13.01
CA GLU A 54 5.16 -9.77 -12.82
C GLU A 54 5.63 -10.66 -13.98
N LYS A 55 5.55 -10.16 -15.22
CA LYS A 55 5.77 -10.99 -16.42
C LYS A 55 7.13 -10.78 -17.08
N SER A 56 7.86 -9.72 -16.73
CA SER A 56 9.12 -9.34 -17.40
C SER A 56 10.15 -8.78 -16.44
N SER A 57 11.18 -9.57 -16.11
CA SER A 57 12.33 -9.10 -15.32
C SER A 57 13.08 -7.94 -15.99
N SER A 58 13.30 -8.01 -17.31
CA SER A 58 13.96 -6.93 -18.05
C SER A 58 13.07 -5.68 -18.20
N GLY A 59 11.74 -5.83 -18.19
CA GLY A 59 10.80 -4.73 -18.09
C GLY A 59 10.86 -4.06 -16.72
N LYS A 60 10.80 -4.86 -15.65
CA LYS A 60 10.93 -4.43 -14.25
C LYS A 60 12.19 -3.60 -14.01
N GLU A 61 13.35 -4.06 -14.49
CA GLU A 61 14.62 -3.31 -14.37
C GLU A 61 14.55 -1.91 -14.98
N LYS A 62 13.80 -1.73 -16.08
CA LYS A 62 13.62 -0.42 -16.73
C LYS A 62 12.66 0.50 -15.97
N LEU A 63 11.73 -0.07 -15.19
CA LEU A 63 10.76 0.69 -14.41
C LEU A 63 11.38 1.36 -13.17
N VAL A 64 12.62 1.03 -12.80
CA VAL A 64 13.36 1.75 -11.75
C VAL A 64 13.42 3.26 -12.03
N LEU A 65 13.44 3.66 -13.31
CA LEU A 65 13.47 5.06 -13.74
C LEU A 65 12.24 5.88 -13.33
N ILE A 66 11.10 5.24 -13.01
CA ILE A 66 9.89 5.96 -12.57
C ILE A 66 9.73 6.04 -11.06
N VAL A 67 10.50 5.26 -10.29
CA VAL A 67 10.45 5.27 -8.82
C VAL A 67 10.58 6.68 -8.22
N PRO A 68 11.47 7.56 -8.71
CA PRO A 68 11.57 8.92 -8.16
C PRO A 68 10.26 9.71 -8.23
N VAL A 69 9.53 9.59 -9.35
CA VAL A 69 8.25 10.26 -9.59
C VAL A 69 7.16 9.66 -8.71
N LEU A 70 7.13 8.32 -8.58
CA LEU A 70 6.20 7.64 -7.68
C LEU A 70 6.38 8.11 -6.24
N ILE A 71 7.62 8.17 -5.75
CA ILE A 71 7.91 8.61 -4.37
C ILE A 71 7.53 10.08 -4.18
N ARG A 72 8.10 10.99 -4.99
CA ARG A 72 7.97 12.44 -4.78
C ARG A 72 6.56 12.95 -5.06
N ASP A 73 6.05 12.69 -6.26
CA ASP A 73 4.87 13.39 -6.78
C ASP A 73 3.55 12.71 -6.40
N ILE A 74 3.63 11.46 -5.94
CA ILE A 74 2.48 10.63 -5.59
C ILE A 74 2.50 10.23 -4.12
N ILE A 75 3.48 9.45 -3.68
CA ILE A 75 3.49 8.82 -2.35
C ILE A 75 3.63 9.87 -1.23
N VAL A 76 4.63 10.75 -1.32
CA VAL A 76 4.91 11.80 -0.34
C VAL A 76 3.88 12.93 -0.43
N ASN A 77 3.32 13.17 -1.62
CA ASN A 77 2.34 14.22 -1.85
C ASN A 77 0.96 13.89 -1.22
N GLN A 78 0.71 14.46 -0.05
CA GLN A 78 -0.52 14.23 0.71
C GLN A 78 -1.79 14.83 0.08
N GLU A 79 -1.66 15.67 -0.97
CA GLU A 79 -2.82 16.15 -1.75
C GLU A 79 -3.39 15.07 -2.67
N ARG A 80 -2.62 13.99 -2.95
CA ARG A 80 -3.08 12.89 -3.77
C ARG A 80 -4.05 12.00 -3.00
N VAL A 81 -5.08 11.53 -3.72
CA VAL A 81 -6.05 10.59 -3.16
C VAL A 81 -5.34 9.33 -2.64
N ILE A 82 -5.73 8.88 -1.45
CA ILE A 82 -5.02 7.80 -0.74
C ILE A 82 -4.95 6.51 -1.57
N HIS A 83 -6.00 6.17 -2.32
CA HIS A 83 -6.01 5.00 -3.18
C HIS A 83 -4.89 5.02 -4.23
N LEU A 84 -4.64 6.17 -4.86
CA LEU A 84 -3.55 6.33 -5.81
C LEU A 84 -2.17 6.18 -5.13
N ARG A 85 -2.05 6.68 -3.89
CA ARG A 85 -0.83 6.56 -3.09
C ARG A 85 -0.55 5.11 -2.72
N ILE A 86 -1.58 4.33 -2.35
CA ILE A 86 -1.47 2.89 -2.05
C ILE A 86 -0.95 2.14 -3.28
N GLU A 87 -1.56 2.34 -4.46
CA GLU A 87 -1.13 1.68 -5.69
C GLU A 87 0.30 2.09 -6.11
N ALA A 88 0.67 3.36 -5.93
CA ALA A 88 2.03 3.82 -6.19
C ALA A 88 3.05 3.15 -5.26
N VAL A 89 2.73 3.02 -3.97
CA VAL A 89 3.59 2.32 -3.00
C VAL A 89 3.75 0.84 -3.36
N ARG A 90 2.65 0.14 -3.67
CA ARG A 90 2.67 -1.27 -4.10
C ARG A 90 3.55 -1.47 -5.34
N LEU A 91 3.34 -0.66 -6.37
CA LEU A 91 4.16 -0.69 -7.58
C LEU A 91 5.64 -0.41 -7.27
N THR A 92 5.92 0.58 -6.43
CA THR A 92 7.29 0.93 -6.02
C THR A 92 7.97 -0.25 -5.30
N ASN A 93 7.33 -0.84 -4.30
CA ASN A 93 7.87 -2.01 -3.58
C ASN A 93 8.12 -3.19 -4.52
N MET A 94 7.22 -3.43 -5.47
CA MET A 94 7.42 -4.48 -6.45
C MET A 94 8.63 -4.20 -7.36
N ILE A 95 8.80 -2.98 -7.86
CA ILE A 95 9.97 -2.58 -8.67
C ILE A 95 11.26 -2.76 -7.86
N LEU A 96 11.30 -2.24 -6.63
CA LEU A 96 12.48 -2.31 -5.76
C LEU A 96 12.79 -3.74 -5.29
N GLY A 97 11.75 -4.59 -5.20
CA GLY A 97 11.73 -6.03 -4.96
C GLY A 97 13.07 -6.76 -5.09
N ASP A 98 13.52 -6.87 -6.34
CA ASP A 98 14.68 -7.68 -6.73
C ASP A 98 15.90 -6.83 -7.10
N VAL A 99 15.72 -5.51 -7.21
CA VAL A 99 16.69 -4.60 -7.86
C VAL A 99 17.77 -4.13 -6.89
N LEU A 100 17.43 -3.86 -5.63
CA LEU A 100 18.32 -3.17 -4.68
C LEU A 100 19.08 -4.11 -3.76
N LYS A 101 19.61 -5.23 -4.27
CA LYS A 101 20.17 -6.24 -3.36
C LYS A 101 21.45 -5.84 -2.62
N ASP A 102 22.33 -4.94 -3.11
CA ASP A 102 23.57 -4.67 -2.35
C ASP A 102 24.33 -3.35 -2.56
N LYS A 103 23.88 -2.41 -3.40
CA LYS A 103 24.56 -1.09 -3.54
C LYS A 103 23.59 0.03 -3.89
N VAL A 104 23.11 0.74 -2.88
CA VAL A 104 22.40 2.01 -3.06
C VAL A 104 23.45 3.10 -3.33
N ASP A 105 23.43 3.71 -4.52
CA ASP A 105 24.27 4.87 -4.78
C ASP A 105 23.54 6.11 -4.24
N PRO A 106 24.05 6.78 -3.18
CA PRO A 106 23.35 7.92 -2.58
C PRO A 106 23.16 9.11 -3.54
N THR A 107 23.83 9.11 -4.70
CA THR A 107 23.67 10.12 -5.74
C THR A 107 22.66 9.73 -6.83
N ASP A 108 22.13 8.51 -6.80
CA ASP A 108 21.10 8.10 -7.72
C ASP A 108 19.76 8.84 -7.47
N SER A 109 18.96 8.96 -8.53
CA SER A 109 17.69 9.69 -8.46
C SER A 109 16.69 9.08 -7.49
N VAL A 110 16.82 7.78 -7.21
CA VAL A 110 15.93 7.06 -6.27
C VAL A 110 16.26 7.49 -4.84
N SER A 111 17.54 7.53 -4.48
CA SER A 111 18.05 7.98 -3.17
C SER A 111 17.70 9.44 -2.89
N LEU A 112 17.76 10.30 -3.92
CA LEU A 112 17.35 11.70 -3.79
C LEU A 112 15.85 11.84 -3.53
N ALA A 113 15.00 11.10 -4.26
CA ALA A 113 13.56 11.12 -4.02
C ALA A 113 13.20 10.50 -2.67
N PHE A 114 13.92 9.46 -2.26
CA PHE A 114 13.74 8.81 -0.97
C PHE A 114 14.01 9.75 0.21
N LYS A 115 14.97 10.67 0.05
CA LYS A 115 15.32 11.62 1.11
C LYS A 115 14.12 12.44 1.60
N GLU A 116 13.17 12.79 0.73
CA GLU A 116 11.96 13.50 1.15
C GLU A 116 11.04 12.65 2.03
N LEU A 117 10.95 11.35 1.73
CA LEU A 117 10.24 10.37 2.55
C LEU A 117 10.96 10.16 3.89
N GLU A 118 12.29 10.06 3.87
CA GLU A 118 13.15 9.88 5.05
C GLU A 118 13.10 11.08 6.01
N ASP A 119 13.26 12.30 5.48
CA ASP A 119 13.30 13.55 6.26
C ASP A 119 11.96 13.85 6.98
N ASN A 120 10.84 13.29 6.50
CA ASN A 120 9.49 13.50 7.07
C ASN A 120 8.80 12.19 7.49
N MET A 121 9.59 11.14 7.77
CA MET A 121 9.11 9.77 7.91
C MET A 121 7.96 9.60 8.91
N GLU A 122 8.17 10.03 10.17
CA GLU A 122 7.13 9.92 11.20
C GLU A 122 5.85 10.66 10.79
N HIS A 123 5.98 11.91 10.32
CA HIS A 123 4.84 12.72 9.89
C HIS A 123 4.06 12.04 8.76
N LEU A 124 4.74 11.54 7.73
CA LEU A 124 4.12 10.87 6.58
C LEU A 124 3.40 9.59 6.99
N LEU A 125 3.99 8.79 7.89
CA LEU A 125 3.37 7.57 8.40
C LEU A 125 2.14 7.89 9.26
N VAL A 126 2.24 8.79 10.25
CA VAL A 126 1.12 9.07 11.18
C VAL A 126 -0.05 9.79 10.50
N THR A 127 0.19 10.49 9.39
CA THR A 127 -0.86 11.18 8.60
C THR A 127 -1.36 10.39 7.39
N ALA A 128 -0.81 9.19 7.14
CA ALA A 128 -1.18 8.36 5.98
C ALA A 128 -2.68 8.03 5.93
N GLY A 129 -3.29 7.77 7.09
CA GLY A 129 -4.72 7.50 7.22
C GLY A 129 -5.19 6.16 6.63
N ASP A 130 -4.26 5.26 6.32
CA ASP A 130 -4.52 3.90 5.87
C ASP A 130 -3.34 2.98 6.23
N ILE A 131 -3.64 1.81 6.82
CA ILE A 131 -2.63 0.86 7.28
C ILE A 131 -1.81 0.26 6.14
N GLU A 132 -2.40 0.03 4.97
CA GLU A 132 -1.67 -0.53 3.82
C GLU A 132 -0.70 0.50 3.25
N LEU A 133 -1.11 1.77 3.21
CA LEU A 133 -0.23 2.87 2.82
C LEU A 133 0.95 2.99 3.81
N GLN A 134 0.67 2.91 5.12
CA GLN A 134 1.71 2.93 6.16
C GLN A 134 2.70 1.76 5.99
N ALA A 135 2.19 0.53 5.89
CA ALA A 135 3.02 -0.67 5.77
C ALA A 135 3.89 -0.64 4.51
N GLY A 136 3.31 -0.27 3.38
CA GLY A 136 4.07 -0.19 2.14
C GLY A 136 5.13 0.92 2.16
N MET A 137 4.88 2.06 2.82
CA MET A 137 5.92 3.09 3.02
C MET A 137 7.06 2.55 3.91
N VAL A 138 6.75 1.81 4.98
CA VAL A 138 7.76 1.14 5.81
C VAL A 138 8.59 0.16 4.98
N GLU A 139 7.96 -0.60 4.07
CA GLU A 139 8.68 -1.53 3.20
C GLU A 139 9.64 -0.79 2.25
N ILE A 140 9.22 0.33 1.65
CA ILE A 140 10.09 1.19 0.83
C ILE A 140 11.31 1.64 1.65
N ILE A 141 11.07 2.09 2.89
CA ILE A 141 12.14 2.50 3.83
C ILE A 141 13.11 1.35 4.10
N PHE A 142 12.60 0.13 4.30
CA PHE A 142 13.43 -1.04 4.60
C PHE A 142 14.24 -1.53 3.40
N ARG A 143 13.74 -1.28 2.18
CA ARG A 143 14.43 -1.57 0.91
C ARG A 143 15.52 -0.54 0.61
N LEU A 144 15.33 0.71 1.01
CA LEU A 144 16.24 1.82 0.68
C LEU A 144 17.25 2.14 1.78
N ILE A 145 16.91 1.87 3.05
CA ILE A 145 17.83 2.05 4.18
C ILE A 145 18.48 0.71 4.54
N PRO A 146 19.82 0.60 4.44
CA PRO A 146 20.54 -0.59 4.86
C PRO A 146 20.28 -0.93 6.34
N CYS A 147 20.11 -2.21 6.64
CA CYS A 147 19.86 -2.70 8.00
C CYS A 147 20.91 -2.20 9.01
N ALA A 148 22.16 -2.04 8.59
CA ALA A 148 23.27 -1.60 9.44
C ALA A 148 23.08 -0.20 10.03
N VAL A 149 22.38 0.71 9.33
CA VAL A 149 22.17 2.10 9.78
C VAL A 149 20.75 2.36 10.29
N ARG A 150 19.80 1.44 10.04
CA ARG A 150 18.40 1.60 10.51
C ARG A 150 18.32 1.75 12.01
N HIS A 151 19.07 0.95 12.77
CA HIS A 151 19.04 1.01 14.22
C HIS A 151 19.60 2.33 14.76
N GLU A 152 20.68 2.82 14.16
CA GLU A 152 21.33 4.08 14.55
C GLU A 152 20.42 5.29 14.27
N ARG A 153 19.72 5.28 13.12
CA ARG A 153 18.86 6.40 12.69
C ARG A 153 17.43 6.35 13.22
N ALA A 154 16.99 5.25 13.82
CA ALA A 154 15.62 5.12 14.32
C ALA A 154 15.24 6.23 15.32
N GLN A 155 16.20 6.75 16.09
CA GLN A 155 15.95 7.86 17.02
C GLN A 155 15.85 9.22 16.34
N GLU A 156 16.40 9.34 15.13
CA GLU A 156 16.29 10.54 14.30
C GLU A 156 14.93 10.59 13.59
N TYR A 157 14.35 9.43 13.27
CA TYR A 157 13.09 9.34 12.54
C TYR A 157 11.84 9.46 13.40
N PHE A 158 11.88 8.99 14.65
CA PHE A 158 10.69 8.88 15.50
C PHE A 158 10.86 9.59 16.82
N SER A 159 9.90 10.44 17.15
CA SER A 159 9.89 11.29 18.34
C SER A 159 9.75 10.51 19.65
N THR A 160 9.24 9.26 19.61
CA THR A 160 9.03 8.44 20.80
C THR A 160 9.97 7.24 20.84
N ASN A 161 10.54 6.98 22.02
CA ASN A 161 11.44 5.83 22.23
C ASN A 161 10.77 4.50 21.90
N SER A 162 9.47 4.35 22.17
CA SER A 162 8.72 3.13 21.86
C SER A 162 8.61 2.89 20.35
N ALA A 163 8.28 3.92 19.57
CA ALA A 163 8.22 3.80 18.11
C ALA A 163 9.61 3.56 17.50
N SER A 164 10.62 4.28 17.99
CA SER A 164 12.02 4.12 17.58
C SER A 164 12.55 2.69 17.83
N GLN A 165 12.25 2.14 19.01
CA GLN A 165 12.61 0.77 19.35
C GLN A 165 11.85 -0.24 18.48
N ALA A 166 10.53 -0.09 18.35
CA ALA A 166 9.72 -1.00 17.56
C ALA A 166 10.13 -1.01 16.08
N PHE A 167 10.54 0.14 15.52
CA PHE A 167 11.11 0.23 14.17
C PHE A 167 12.44 -0.51 14.05
N SER A 168 13.31 -0.38 15.05
CA SER A 168 14.60 -1.05 15.11
C SER A 168 14.49 -2.57 15.20
N ASP A 169 13.43 -3.06 15.84
CA ASP A 169 13.21 -4.49 16.08
C ASP A 169 12.68 -5.23 14.84
N ILE A 170 12.32 -4.53 13.77
CA ILE A 170 11.86 -5.15 12.52
C ILE A 170 13.05 -5.84 11.82
N THR A 171 12.93 -7.15 11.61
CA THR A 171 13.94 -7.94 10.89
C THR A 171 13.38 -8.43 9.55
N SER A 172 14.24 -8.60 8.54
CA SER A 172 13.78 -9.04 7.21
C SER A 172 13.04 -10.39 7.18
N PRO A 173 13.45 -11.43 7.94
CA PRO A 173 12.72 -12.69 7.97
C PRO A 173 11.31 -12.59 8.60
N GLU A 174 11.04 -11.51 9.33
CA GLU A 174 9.83 -11.33 10.15
C GLU A 174 9.23 -9.95 9.90
N PHE A 175 9.45 -9.43 8.68
CA PHE A 175 9.12 -8.05 8.34
C PHE A 175 7.65 -7.75 8.59
N GLU A 176 6.75 -8.64 8.18
CA GLU A 176 5.31 -8.43 8.32
C GLU A 176 4.86 -8.29 9.78
N ALA A 177 5.25 -9.24 10.64
CA ALA A 177 4.93 -9.19 12.06
C ALA A 177 5.60 -7.99 12.76
N GLY A 178 6.86 -7.71 12.42
CA GLY A 178 7.59 -6.55 12.95
C GLY A 178 6.94 -5.23 12.54
N CYS A 179 6.57 -5.10 11.26
CA CYS A 179 5.89 -3.94 10.70
C CYS A 179 4.53 -3.73 11.37
N ARG A 180 3.74 -4.79 11.57
CA ARG A 180 2.49 -4.73 12.34
C ARG A 180 2.71 -4.18 13.75
N ASN A 181 3.67 -4.72 14.50
CA ASN A 181 3.96 -4.26 15.86
C ASN A 181 4.41 -2.79 15.88
N PHE A 182 5.31 -2.41 14.96
CA PHE A 182 5.77 -1.04 14.81
C PHE A 182 4.62 -0.07 14.50
N LEU A 183 3.76 -0.37 13.53
CA LEU A 183 2.65 0.51 13.15
C LEU A 183 1.62 0.65 14.25
N ASN A 184 1.29 -0.44 14.97
CA ASN A 184 0.42 -0.37 16.13
C ASN A 184 1.03 0.55 17.21
N THR A 185 2.32 0.40 17.48
CA THR A 185 3.05 1.25 18.44
C THR A 185 3.08 2.72 18.02
N LEU A 186 3.38 2.97 16.74
CA LEU A 186 3.44 4.31 16.17
C LEU A 186 2.06 4.99 16.22
N ASN A 187 1.01 4.32 15.77
CA ASN A 187 -0.35 4.86 15.78
C ASN A 187 -0.80 5.13 17.22
N GLN A 188 -0.64 4.19 18.15
CA GLN A 188 -1.01 4.38 19.56
C GLN A 188 -0.29 5.58 20.21
N SER A 189 0.95 5.88 19.81
CA SER A 189 1.69 7.06 20.29
C SER A 189 1.00 8.39 19.97
N GLN A 190 0.15 8.43 18.94
CA GLN A 190 -0.60 9.61 18.51
C GLN A 190 -1.89 9.84 19.33
N LYS A 191 -2.28 8.90 20.20
CA LYS A 191 -3.45 8.99 21.08
C LYS A 191 -4.72 9.34 20.28
N GLU A 192 -5.38 10.44 20.60
CA GLU A 192 -6.62 10.89 19.96
C GLU A 192 -6.42 11.37 18.51
N LYS A 193 -5.17 11.60 18.07
CA LYS A 193 -4.84 12.05 16.70
C LYS A 193 -4.55 10.91 15.72
N GLN A 194 -4.78 9.67 16.13
CA GLN A 194 -4.63 8.49 15.28
C GLN A 194 -5.39 8.65 13.96
N SER A 195 -4.69 8.52 12.84
CA SER A 195 -5.32 8.45 11.51
C SER A 195 -5.71 7.02 11.12
N VAL A 196 -5.14 6.03 11.83
CA VAL A 196 -5.46 4.61 11.78
C VAL A 196 -5.58 4.12 13.22
N VAL A 197 -6.67 3.44 13.55
CA VAL A 197 -6.87 2.80 14.86
C VAL A 197 -7.00 1.29 14.66
N SER A 198 -6.11 0.52 15.27
CA SER A 198 -6.12 -0.95 15.20
C SER A 198 -6.65 -1.53 16.50
N ILE A 199 -7.71 -2.35 16.41
CA ILE A 199 -8.39 -2.95 17.55
C ILE A 199 -8.27 -4.48 17.44
N PRO A 200 -7.87 -5.19 18.51
CA PRO A 200 -7.86 -6.65 18.48
C PRO A 200 -9.31 -7.16 18.46
N CYS A 201 -9.57 -8.13 17.59
CA CYS A 201 -10.88 -8.71 17.36
C CYS A 201 -10.87 -10.18 17.80
N TYR A 202 -11.91 -10.60 18.52
CA TYR A 202 -12.03 -12.00 18.93
C TYR A 202 -12.43 -12.92 17.77
N SER A 203 -13.29 -12.44 16.88
CA SER A 203 -13.77 -13.18 15.71
C SER A 203 -14.40 -12.22 14.70
N ALA A 204 -14.25 -12.51 13.41
CA ALA A 204 -14.93 -11.77 12.34
C ALA A 204 -15.66 -12.74 11.42
N SER A 205 -16.81 -12.31 10.90
CA SER A 205 -17.62 -13.12 10.01
C SER A 205 -18.28 -12.28 8.94
N PHE A 206 -18.26 -12.81 7.72
CA PHE A 206 -18.89 -12.25 6.54
C PHE A 206 -20.12 -13.11 6.21
N GLY A 207 -21.30 -12.63 6.65
CA GLY A 207 -22.53 -13.42 6.58
C GLY A 207 -22.45 -14.65 7.49
N ARG A 208 -22.34 -15.84 6.89
CA ARG A 208 -22.19 -17.12 7.62
C ARG A 208 -20.76 -17.65 7.62
N THR A 209 -19.86 -16.97 6.92
CA THR A 209 -18.48 -17.40 6.74
C THR A 209 -17.60 -16.71 7.77
N GLU A 210 -17.04 -17.49 8.69
CA GLU A 210 -16.03 -16.99 9.61
C GLU A 210 -14.68 -16.85 8.88
N VAL A 211 -13.96 -15.78 9.22
CA VAL A 211 -12.59 -15.55 8.75
C VAL A 211 -11.64 -15.62 9.94
N HIS A 212 -10.40 -16.02 9.69
CA HIS A 212 -9.40 -16.18 10.73
C HIS A 212 -8.19 -15.30 10.43
N GLN A 213 -7.51 -14.87 11.50
CA GLN A 213 -6.22 -14.22 11.37
C GLN A 213 -5.19 -15.11 10.65
N PRO A 214 -4.19 -14.52 10.00
CA PRO A 214 -3.10 -15.29 9.42
C PRO A 214 -2.33 -16.07 10.49
N ARG A 215 -1.79 -17.22 10.11
CA ARG A 215 -0.94 -18.03 11.00
C ARG A 215 0.47 -17.44 11.06
N ASP A 216 0.68 -16.57 12.04
CA ASP A 216 1.98 -16.03 12.39
C ASP A 216 2.16 -16.07 13.91
N GLU A 217 3.16 -16.81 14.41
CA GLU A 217 3.40 -16.98 15.86
C GLU A 217 3.68 -15.66 16.58
N LYS A 218 4.08 -14.60 15.85
CA LYS A 218 4.39 -13.28 16.42
C LYS A 218 3.21 -12.32 16.39
N ILE A 219 2.14 -12.65 15.68
CA ILE A 219 0.90 -11.88 15.67
C ILE A 219 -0.11 -12.60 16.57
N GLN A 220 -0.25 -12.08 17.78
CA GLN A 220 -1.08 -12.70 18.80
C GLN A 220 -2.57 -12.39 18.61
N ASP A 221 -2.87 -11.22 18.05
CA ASP A 221 -4.22 -10.67 17.95
C ASP A 221 -4.68 -10.57 16.50
N PHE A 222 -5.97 -10.83 16.28
CA PHE A 222 -6.62 -10.61 15.01
C PHE A 222 -6.99 -9.14 14.86
N TRP A 223 -6.17 -8.37 14.15
CA TRP A 223 -6.35 -6.92 14.06
C TRP A 223 -7.44 -6.49 13.07
N VAL A 224 -8.27 -5.55 13.52
CA VAL A 224 -9.19 -4.78 12.67
C VAL A 224 -8.69 -3.33 12.63
N ASP A 225 -8.34 -2.86 11.44
CA ASP A 225 -7.80 -1.53 11.22
C ASP A 225 -8.92 -0.58 10.75
N PHE A 226 -9.17 0.49 11.51
CA PHE A 226 -10.07 1.58 11.14
C PHE A 226 -9.25 2.70 10.50
N ASN A 227 -9.35 2.81 9.17
CA ASN A 227 -8.57 3.74 8.35
C ASN A 227 -9.38 5.02 8.11
N PHE A 228 -9.11 6.08 8.86
CA PHE A 228 -9.90 7.31 8.78
C PHE A 228 -9.62 8.12 7.51
N GLY A 229 -8.41 8.03 6.96
CA GLY A 229 -8.04 8.70 5.72
C GLY A 229 -8.73 8.09 4.51
N SER A 230 -8.58 6.76 4.31
CA SER A 230 -9.23 6.05 3.20
C SER A 230 -10.72 5.79 3.41
N LYS A 231 -11.24 6.07 4.63
CA LYS A 231 -12.61 5.79 5.05
C LYS A 231 -12.96 4.32 4.84
N SER A 232 -12.14 3.44 5.41
CA SER A 232 -12.30 2.01 5.28
C SER A 232 -12.04 1.27 6.59
N ILE A 233 -12.49 0.03 6.65
CA ILE A 233 -12.07 -0.94 7.66
C ILE A 233 -11.32 -2.05 6.91
N SER A 234 -10.14 -2.43 7.38
CA SER A 234 -9.37 -3.53 6.82
C SER A 234 -9.06 -4.62 7.85
N LEU A 235 -8.98 -5.86 7.37
CA LEU A 235 -8.57 -7.03 8.14
C LEU A 235 -7.59 -7.84 7.30
N PHE A 236 -6.53 -8.34 7.91
CA PHE A 236 -5.69 -9.37 7.31
C PHE A 236 -6.21 -10.73 7.71
N VAL A 237 -6.46 -11.61 6.75
CA VAL A 237 -7.06 -12.94 6.98
C VAL A 237 -6.22 -14.03 6.32
N GLU A 238 -6.34 -15.26 6.83
CA GLU A 238 -5.70 -16.44 6.23
C GLU A 238 -6.25 -16.69 4.82
N GLU A 239 -5.36 -16.76 3.82
CA GLU A 239 -5.75 -16.97 2.43
C GLU A 239 -6.23 -18.41 2.19
N LYS A 240 -7.32 -18.56 1.42
CA LYS A 240 -7.83 -19.86 0.98
C LYS A 240 -7.48 -20.14 -0.49
N ASP A 241 -7.28 -21.40 -0.83
CA ASP A 241 -7.20 -21.86 -2.21
C ASP A 241 -8.58 -21.86 -2.88
N ARG A 242 -8.64 -22.21 -4.17
CA ARG A 242 -9.88 -22.19 -4.95
C ARG A 242 -10.86 -23.27 -4.51
N GLU A 243 -10.36 -24.27 -3.80
CA GLU A 243 -11.09 -25.39 -3.23
C GLU A 243 -11.57 -25.10 -1.79
N GLY A 244 -11.22 -23.92 -1.23
CA GLY A 244 -11.61 -23.46 0.10
C GLY A 244 -10.73 -23.97 1.24
N ASN A 245 -9.60 -24.62 0.93
CA ASN A 245 -8.61 -25.03 1.93
C ASN A 245 -7.66 -23.88 2.23
N TYR A 246 -7.14 -23.81 3.45
CA TYR A 246 -6.10 -22.84 3.79
C TYR A 246 -4.82 -23.17 3.02
N LYS A 247 -4.22 -22.15 2.40
CA LYS A 247 -2.95 -22.33 1.70
C LYS A 247 -1.82 -22.63 2.69
N GLU A 248 -0.92 -23.53 2.31
CA GLU A 248 0.29 -23.78 3.10
C GLU A 248 1.26 -22.60 2.97
N GLY A 249 1.65 -22.02 4.11
CA GLY A 249 2.55 -20.86 4.21
C GLY A 249 1.87 -19.64 4.84
N SER A 250 2.65 -18.61 5.15
CA SER A 250 2.17 -17.35 5.74
C SER A 250 1.59 -16.41 4.68
N SER A 251 0.61 -16.86 3.87
CA SER A 251 -0.04 -15.99 2.89
C SER A 251 -1.28 -15.33 3.48
N TRP A 252 -1.35 -14.00 3.32
CA TRP A 252 -2.35 -13.15 3.92
C TRP A 252 -3.20 -12.55 2.80
N GLU A 253 -4.51 -12.46 3.00
CA GLU A 253 -5.40 -11.70 2.15
C GLU A 253 -5.92 -10.50 2.93
N THR A 254 -6.00 -9.32 2.28
CA THR A 254 -6.66 -8.16 2.89
C THR A 254 -8.14 -8.19 2.54
N VAL A 255 -9.00 -8.15 3.56
CA VAL A 255 -10.40 -7.78 3.40
C VAL A 255 -10.55 -6.28 3.60
N LEU A 256 -11.14 -5.59 2.61
CA LEU A 256 -11.33 -4.15 2.63
C LEU A 256 -12.82 -3.78 2.55
N ILE A 257 -13.33 -3.10 3.59
CA ILE A 257 -14.70 -2.60 3.66
C ILE A 257 -14.66 -1.07 3.57
N LYS A 258 -14.94 -0.52 2.39
CA LYS A 258 -15.06 0.93 2.20
C LYS A 258 -16.35 1.46 2.80
N ALA A 259 -16.32 2.66 3.39
CA ALA A 259 -17.50 3.29 3.96
C ALA A 259 -18.65 3.45 2.96
N GLU A 260 -18.34 3.65 1.67
CA GLU A 260 -19.34 3.76 0.60
C GLU A 260 -20.15 2.47 0.38
N TYR A 261 -19.61 1.32 0.77
CA TYR A 261 -20.28 0.01 0.69
C TYR A 261 -21.15 -0.29 1.92
N VAL A 262 -21.07 0.50 2.99
CA VAL A 262 -21.87 0.32 4.19
C VAL A 262 -23.21 1.03 4.03
N GLU A 263 -24.31 0.30 4.20
CA GLU A 263 -25.68 0.81 4.20
C GLU A 263 -26.11 1.26 5.60
N ASP A 264 -25.78 0.46 6.62
CA ASP A 264 -26.13 0.71 8.02
C ASP A 264 -25.10 0.08 8.96
N HIS A 265 -24.97 0.60 10.18
CA HIS A 265 -24.10 0.03 11.20
C HIS A 265 -24.72 0.12 12.59
N ARG A 266 -24.41 -0.85 13.44
CA ARG A 266 -24.83 -0.83 14.85
C ARG A 266 -23.80 -1.49 15.75
N LEU A 267 -23.71 -0.99 16.97
CA LEU A 267 -22.98 -1.65 18.06
C LEU A 267 -23.96 -2.45 18.90
N LYS A 268 -23.57 -3.67 19.26
CA LYS A 268 -24.37 -4.54 20.11
C LYS A 268 -23.49 -5.12 21.22
N GLU A 269 -23.85 -4.84 22.46
CA GLU A 269 -23.26 -5.51 23.62
C GLU A 269 -23.60 -7.01 23.60
N THR A 270 -22.60 -7.85 23.82
CA THR A 270 -22.75 -9.30 23.97
C THR A 270 -22.87 -9.66 25.46
N LYS A 271 -23.12 -10.94 25.76
CA LYS A 271 -23.31 -11.40 27.15
C LYS A 271 -22.03 -11.36 28.00
N ASN A 272 -20.87 -11.09 27.40
CA ASN A 272 -19.56 -11.13 28.03
C ASN A 272 -18.89 -9.74 28.10
N ASP A 273 -19.68 -8.65 28.10
CA ASP A 273 -19.18 -7.28 28.00
C ASP A 273 -18.35 -7.00 26.73
N GLU A 274 -18.48 -7.84 25.69
CA GLU A 274 -17.88 -7.57 24.38
C GLU A 274 -18.82 -6.70 23.54
N VAL A 275 -18.24 -5.98 22.58
CA VAL A 275 -19.01 -5.16 21.65
C VAL A 275 -18.89 -5.76 20.25
N ALA A 276 -20.03 -6.10 19.65
CA ALA A 276 -20.10 -6.52 18.26
C ALA A 276 -20.42 -5.31 17.37
N LEU A 277 -19.53 -5.02 16.42
CA LEU A 277 -19.81 -4.11 15.31
C LEU A 277 -20.51 -4.90 14.20
N LEU A 278 -21.75 -4.52 13.90
CA LEU A 278 -22.56 -5.15 12.87
C LEU A 278 -22.71 -4.16 11.72
N LEU A 279 -22.18 -4.53 10.55
CA LEU A 279 -22.26 -3.74 9.32
C LEU A 279 -23.27 -4.38 8.36
N LYS A 280 -24.23 -3.60 7.87
CA LYS A 280 -25.06 -3.96 6.73
C LYS A 280 -24.41 -3.40 5.48
N LEU A 281 -24.10 -4.26 4.52
CA LEU A 281 -23.42 -3.89 3.27
C LEU A 281 -24.43 -3.74 2.13
N LYS A 282 -24.13 -2.84 1.18
CA LYS A 282 -24.91 -2.61 -0.04
C LYS A 282 -24.73 -3.73 -1.07
N HIS A 283 -23.60 -4.41 -1.01
CA HIS A 283 -23.21 -5.51 -1.89
C HIS A 283 -23.13 -6.81 -1.10
N ALA A 284 -23.15 -7.95 -1.80
CA ALA A 284 -22.99 -9.23 -1.13
C ALA A 284 -21.57 -9.31 -0.54
N ALA A 285 -21.41 -9.96 0.61
CA ALA A 285 -20.09 -10.10 1.23
C ALA A 285 -19.11 -10.87 0.33
N SER A 286 -19.62 -11.75 -0.55
CA SER A 286 -18.88 -12.42 -1.62
C SER A 286 -18.25 -11.48 -2.64
N ASP A 287 -18.79 -10.27 -2.80
CA ASP A 287 -18.25 -9.27 -3.71
C ASP A 287 -17.06 -8.52 -3.09
N LEU A 288 -16.87 -8.65 -1.77
CA LEU A 288 -15.80 -7.99 -1.01
C LEU A 288 -14.65 -8.94 -0.62
N VAL A 289 -14.91 -10.26 -0.62
CA VAL A 289 -13.97 -11.29 -0.19
C VAL A 289 -14.03 -12.43 -1.18
N THR A 290 -12.93 -12.68 -1.89
CA THR A 290 -12.91 -13.56 -3.08
C THR A 290 -13.25 -15.02 -2.76
N PHE A 291 -13.10 -15.46 -1.51
CA PHE A 291 -13.42 -16.82 -1.04
C PHE A 291 -14.77 -16.95 -0.32
N CYS A 292 -15.58 -15.89 -0.21
CA CYS A 292 -16.94 -15.98 0.35
C CYS A 292 -17.97 -16.54 -0.66
N THR A 293 -17.52 -17.26 -1.69
CA THR A 293 -18.38 -17.94 -2.66
C THR A 293 -18.97 -19.23 -2.06
N SER A 294 -20.06 -19.11 -1.31
CA SER A 294 -21.00 -20.21 -1.04
C SER A 294 -22.33 -19.70 -0.52
#